data_AF-A0A7T8INV9-F1
#
_entry.id   AF-A0A7T8INV9-F1
#
_cell.length_a   1.000
_cell.length_b   1.000
_cell.length_c   1.000
_cell.angle_alpha   90.00
_cell.angle_beta   90.00
_cell.angle_gamma   90.00
#
_symmetry.space_group_name_H-M   'P 1'
#
loop_
_entity.id
_entity.type
_entity.pdbx_description
1 polymer ?
#
loop_
_entity_poly.entity_id
_entity_poly.type
_entity_poly.pdbx_seq_one_letter_code
_entity_poly.pdbx_strand_id
1 'polypeptide(L)'
;MIKNKGNLKPAHSGYRYQDIATAHFLIQSILGKCGSVTVDKKQVEDDRLDDLEVTISDKVFRKQIKSSPDASRTIKRLDFTGSQSTLRIDRLVLTHVRSPYAVEEYRLSATWQSPNASDELSNFIKAVDAEPTFEGTSVSFLS
;
A
#
# COMPACT_ATOMS: atom_id res chain seq x y z
N MET A 1 12.71 1.69 -38.15
CA MET A 1 12.44 0.93 -36.91
C MET A 1 11.82 1.89 -35.90
N ILE A 2 10.50 1.87 -35.74
CA ILE A 2 9.77 2.82 -34.87
C ILE A 2 9.85 2.29 -33.43
N LYS A 3 10.46 3.06 -32.52
CA LYS A 3 10.42 2.80 -31.07
C LYS A 3 8.97 2.88 -30.60
N ASN A 4 8.37 1.76 -30.22
CA ASN A 4 7.13 1.74 -29.43
C ASN A 4 7.41 2.49 -28.11
N LYS A 5 7.01 3.76 -28.04
CA LYS A 5 6.88 4.46 -26.76
C LYS A 5 5.75 3.77 -26.01
N GLY A 6 6.07 3.07 -24.92
CA GLY A 6 5.08 2.39 -24.09
C GLY A 6 3.93 3.34 -23.72
N ASN A 7 2.70 2.83 -23.79
CA ASN A 7 1.51 3.60 -23.47
C ASN A 7 1.49 3.89 -21.96
N LEU A 8 1.99 5.06 -21.54
CA LEU A 8 2.13 5.47 -20.14
C LEU A 8 0.79 5.79 -19.44
N LYS A 9 -0.33 5.82 -20.19
CA LYS A 9 -1.66 6.18 -19.66
C LYS A 9 -2.09 5.39 -18.41
N PRO A 10 -1.90 4.05 -18.31
CA PRO A 10 -2.24 3.31 -17.10
C PRO A 10 -1.37 3.68 -15.89
N ALA A 11 -0.08 3.93 -16.12
CA ALA A 11 0.84 4.35 -15.06
C ALA A 11 0.43 5.71 -14.50
N HIS A 12 0.02 6.66 -15.36
CA HIS A 12 -0.46 7.98 -14.92
C HIS A 12 -1.71 7.92 -14.03
N SER A 13 -2.62 6.97 -14.24
CA SER A 13 -3.80 6.83 -13.37
C SER A 13 -3.44 6.28 -11.99
N GLY A 14 -2.45 5.38 -11.92
CA GLY A 14 -1.91 4.86 -10.67
C GLY A 14 -1.36 5.98 -9.78
N TYR A 15 -0.50 6.83 -10.36
CA TYR A 15 0.14 7.95 -9.65
C TYR A 15 -0.87 8.93 -9.07
N ARG A 16 -1.99 9.22 -9.75
CA ARG A 16 -2.99 10.16 -9.21
C ARG A 16 -3.53 9.75 -7.84
N TYR A 17 -3.77 8.46 -7.61
CA TYR A 17 -4.31 8.01 -6.32
C TYR A 17 -3.24 8.09 -5.22
N GLN A 18 -1.99 7.75 -5.56
CA GLN A 18 -0.85 7.94 -4.66
C GLN A 18 -0.62 9.42 -4.34
N ASP A 19 -0.71 10.32 -5.31
CA ASP A 19 -0.56 11.76 -5.12
C ASP A 19 -1.65 12.32 -4.19
N ILE A 20 -2.91 11.90 -4.36
CA ILE A 20 -4.02 12.31 -3.48
C ILE A 20 -3.80 11.80 -2.06
N ALA A 21 -3.41 10.53 -1.92
CA ALA A 21 -3.11 9.94 -0.61
C ALA A 21 -1.95 10.67 0.08
N THR A 22 -0.87 10.95 -0.65
CA THR A 22 0.27 11.73 -0.17
C THR A 22 -0.17 13.13 0.25
N ALA A 23 -0.92 13.84 -0.59
CA ALA A 23 -1.42 15.18 -0.29
C ALA A 23 -2.27 15.19 0.98
N HIS A 24 -3.12 14.18 1.19
CA HIS A 24 -3.89 14.01 2.42
C HIS A 24 -2.97 13.97 3.65
N PHE A 25 -1.95 13.11 3.67
CA PHE A 25 -1.05 13.00 4.83
C PHE A 25 -0.17 14.23 5.03
N LEU A 26 0.28 14.89 3.96
CA LEU A 26 0.98 16.18 4.07
C LEU A 26 0.10 17.25 4.71
N ILE A 27 -1.18 17.33 4.36
CA ILE A 27 -2.14 18.22 5.02
C ILE A 27 -2.30 17.86 6.49
N GLN A 28 -2.45 16.57 6.83
CA GLN A 28 -2.52 16.15 8.24
C GLN A 28 -1.26 16.55 9.03
N SER A 29 -0.08 16.49 8.40
CA SER A 29 1.17 16.96 9.01
C SER A 29 1.19 18.48 9.23
N ILE A 30 0.75 19.28 8.24
CA ILE A 30 0.62 20.74 8.39
C ILE A 30 -0.35 21.11 9.53
N LEU A 31 -1.42 20.33 9.70
CA LEU A 31 -2.39 20.51 10.78
C LEU A 31 -1.90 19.98 12.14
N GLY A 32 -0.67 19.48 12.24
CA GLY A 32 -0.08 18.97 13.48
C GLY A 32 -0.60 17.61 13.94
N LYS A 33 -1.32 16.88 13.07
CA LYS A 33 -1.88 15.55 13.38
C LYS A 33 -0.90 14.40 13.09
N CYS A 34 0.16 14.67 12.33
CA CYS A 34 1.27 13.75 12.10
C CYS A 34 2.58 14.46 12.43
N GLY A 35 3.49 13.75 13.10
CA GLY A 35 4.82 14.27 13.45
C GLY A 35 5.72 14.41 12.22
N SER A 36 5.71 13.42 11.33
CA SER A 36 6.46 13.47 10.08
C SER A 36 5.78 12.64 8.98
N VAL A 37 6.03 13.03 7.73
CA VAL A 37 5.58 12.30 6.53
C VAL A 37 6.77 12.17 5.59
N THR A 38 7.06 10.94 5.19
CA THR A 38 8.09 10.59 4.21
C THR A 38 7.43 9.91 3.02
N VAL A 39 7.82 10.32 1.81
CA VAL A 39 7.16 9.93 0.56
C VAL A 39 8.19 9.33 -0.40
N ASP A 40 7.81 8.24 -1.08
CA ASP A 40 8.61 7.58 -2.13
C ASP A 40 10.07 7.33 -1.72
N LYS A 41 10.25 6.82 -0.49
CA LYS A 41 11.58 6.59 0.08
C LYS A 41 11.68 5.17 0.60
N LYS A 42 12.64 4.46 0.01
CA LYS A 42 13.10 3.17 0.52
C LYS A 42 13.92 3.38 1.78
N GLN A 43 13.58 2.63 2.82
CA GLN A 43 14.26 2.67 4.12
C GLN A 43 15.27 1.53 4.25
N VAL A 44 15.07 0.47 3.45
CA VAL A 44 15.94 -0.71 3.38
C VAL A 44 16.18 -1.13 1.93
N GLU A 45 17.12 -2.05 1.73
CA GLU A 45 17.31 -2.66 0.41
C GLU A 45 16.11 -3.55 0.04
N ASP A 46 15.64 -3.42 -1.22
CA ASP A 46 14.47 -4.14 -1.76
C ASP A 46 13.17 -3.84 -0.98
N ASP A 47 13.05 -2.62 -0.46
CA ASP A 47 11.87 -2.13 0.24
C ASP A 47 10.62 -2.13 -0.66
N ARG A 48 9.56 -2.79 -0.19
CA ARG A 48 8.29 -2.95 -0.93
C ARG A 48 7.14 -2.10 -0.39
N LEU A 49 7.45 -1.23 0.60
CA LEU A 49 6.48 -0.40 1.32
C LEU A 49 7.00 1.04 1.38
N ASP A 50 7.45 1.56 0.24
CA ASP A 50 8.19 2.82 0.10
C ASP A 50 7.32 4.02 -0.28
N ASP A 51 6.05 3.81 -0.63
CA ASP A 51 5.17 4.91 -1.06
C ASP A 51 4.99 5.99 0.02
N LEU A 52 4.71 5.58 1.27
CA LEU A 52 4.44 6.50 2.36
C LEU A 52 4.83 5.94 3.73
N GLU A 53 5.52 6.74 4.53
CA GLU A 53 5.77 6.52 5.95
C GLU A 53 5.30 7.74 6.75
N VAL A 54 4.56 7.49 7.83
CA VAL A 54 3.97 8.53 8.67
C VAL A 54 4.30 8.23 10.13
N THR A 55 4.71 9.24 10.87
CA THR A 55 4.90 9.14 12.32
C THR A 55 3.74 9.83 13.03
N ILE A 56 3.08 9.13 13.94
CA ILE A 56 1.97 9.65 14.76
C ILE A 56 2.25 9.26 16.21
N SER A 57 2.37 10.24 17.11
CA SER A 57 2.70 10.00 18.53
C SER A 57 3.90 9.05 18.71
N ASP A 58 5.00 9.33 18.01
CA ASP A 58 6.25 8.54 17.99
C ASP A 58 6.15 7.10 17.46
N LYS A 59 4.98 6.69 16.96
CA LYS A 59 4.79 5.40 16.28
C LYS A 59 4.91 5.57 14.77
N VAL A 60 5.58 4.62 14.12
CA VAL A 60 5.82 4.62 12.68
C VAL A 60 4.80 3.74 11.98
N PHE A 61 4.13 4.29 10.96
CA PHE A 61 3.16 3.60 10.12
C PHE A 61 3.62 3.67 8.67
N ARG A 62 3.68 2.52 7.99
CA ARG A 62 4.13 2.44 6.59
C ARG A 62 3.02 1.94 5.70
N LYS A 63 2.80 2.63 4.59
CA LYS A 63 1.66 2.38 3.69
C LYS A 63 2.16 2.20 2.27
N GLN A 64 1.72 1.12 1.63
CA GLN A 64 1.79 0.95 0.19
C GLN A 64 0.43 1.27 -0.41
N ILE A 65 0.39 2.07 -1.45
CA ILE A 65 -0.81 2.54 -2.11
C ILE A 65 -0.92 1.84 -3.47
N LYS A 66 -2.08 1.25 -3.74
CA LYS A 66 -2.38 0.66 -5.06
C LYS A 66 -3.73 1.15 -5.55
N SER A 67 -3.84 1.38 -6.84
CA SER A 67 -5.13 1.67 -7.46
C SER A 67 -5.30 0.89 -8.75
N SER A 68 -6.54 0.75 -9.16
CA SER A 68 -6.92 0.15 -10.44
C SER A 68 -7.98 1.04 -11.08
N PRO A 69 -7.89 1.35 -12.38
CA PRO A 69 -8.98 2.00 -13.09
C PRO A 69 -10.18 1.06 -13.27
N ASP A 70 -9.97 -0.25 -13.17
CA ASP A 70 -11.05 -1.24 -13.09
C ASP A 70 -11.57 -1.32 -11.65
N ALA A 71 -12.77 -0.78 -11.43
CA ALA A 71 -13.46 -0.78 -10.15
C ALA A 71 -13.84 -2.19 -9.65
N SER A 72 -13.87 -3.18 -10.55
CA SER A 72 -14.15 -4.59 -10.22
C SER A 72 -12.91 -5.39 -9.84
N ARG A 73 -11.71 -4.78 -9.92
CA ARG A 73 -10.46 -5.45 -9.56
C ARG A 73 -10.48 -5.88 -8.10
N THR A 74 -10.56 -7.18 -7.86
CA THR A 74 -10.43 -7.79 -6.53
C THR A 74 -8.98 -8.09 -6.20
N ILE A 75 -8.55 -7.97 -4.95
CA ILE A 75 -7.25 -8.48 -4.48
C ILE A 75 -7.21 -10.02 -4.55
N LYS A 76 -6.08 -10.61 -4.96
CA LYS A 76 -5.98 -12.06 -5.23
C LYS A 76 -4.73 -12.65 -4.61
N ARG A 77 -4.72 -13.96 -4.34
CA ARG A 77 -3.50 -14.65 -3.85
C ARG A 77 -2.29 -14.40 -4.75
N LEU A 78 -2.49 -14.36 -6.06
CA LEU A 78 -1.42 -14.14 -7.04
C LEU A 78 -0.73 -12.77 -6.89
N ASP A 79 -1.42 -11.77 -6.31
CA ASP A 79 -0.80 -10.48 -5.98
C ASP A 79 0.31 -10.64 -4.93
N PHE A 80 0.24 -11.66 -4.08
CA PHE A 80 1.23 -11.91 -3.03
C PHE A 80 2.24 -13.01 -3.37
N THR A 81 1.94 -13.87 -4.34
CA THR A 81 2.81 -15.02 -4.68
C THR A 81 3.40 -14.97 -6.08
N GLY A 82 2.91 -14.09 -6.97
CA GLY A 82 3.38 -13.99 -8.34
C GLY A 82 4.83 -13.49 -8.40
N SER A 83 5.67 -14.11 -9.23
CA SER A 83 7.11 -13.81 -9.29
C SER A 83 7.42 -12.35 -9.68
N GLN A 84 6.55 -11.75 -10.49
CA GLN A 84 6.64 -10.34 -10.94
C GLN A 84 5.86 -9.37 -10.05
N SER A 85 5.21 -9.84 -8.99
CA SER A 85 4.42 -8.96 -8.14
C SER A 85 5.32 -8.06 -7.28
N THR A 86 4.95 -6.79 -7.20
CA THR A 86 5.56 -5.84 -6.28
C THR A 86 5.15 -6.08 -4.82
N LEU A 87 4.03 -6.78 -4.60
CA LEU A 87 3.47 -7.12 -3.29
C LEU A 87 3.84 -8.54 -2.83
N ARG A 88 4.89 -9.13 -3.40
CA ARG A 88 5.34 -10.47 -3.02
C ARG A 88 5.52 -10.59 -1.50
N ILE A 89 4.85 -11.55 -0.88
CA ILE A 89 4.78 -11.66 0.57
C ILE A 89 6.15 -11.89 1.20
N ASP A 90 7.01 -12.70 0.56
CA ASP A 90 8.38 -12.92 1.02
C ASP A 90 9.19 -11.62 1.04
N ARG A 91 8.93 -10.71 0.12
CA ARG A 91 9.62 -9.40 0.02
C ARG A 91 9.05 -8.36 0.99
N LEU A 92 7.75 -8.38 1.24
CA LEU A 92 7.11 -7.57 2.29
C LEU A 92 7.63 -7.97 3.68
N VAL A 93 7.73 -9.27 3.96
CA VAL A 93 8.31 -9.77 5.21
C VAL A 93 9.79 -9.37 5.34
N LEU A 94 10.58 -9.46 4.27
CA LEU A 94 11.97 -9.00 4.28
C LEU A 94 12.09 -7.48 4.53
N THR A 95 11.15 -6.67 4.02
CA THR A 95 11.09 -5.23 4.35
C THR A 95 10.96 -5.02 5.85
N HIS A 96 10.11 -5.79 6.52
CA HIS A 96 9.95 -5.75 7.97
C HIS A 96 11.20 -6.24 8.72
N VAL A 97 11.71 -7.42 8.37
CA VAL A 97 12.88 -8.04 9.03
C VAL A 97 14.13 -7.16 8.95
N ARG A 98 14.30 -6.42 7.85
CA ARG A 98 15.45 -5.52 7.64
C ARG A 98 15.25 -4.13 8.24
N SER A 99 14.05 -3.80 8.72
CA SER A 99 13.73 -2.48 9.23
C SER A 99 14.67 -2.11 10.39
N PRO A 100 15.38 -0.98 10.33
CA PRO A 100 16.31 -0.58 11.40
C PRO A 100 15.59 -0.01 12.64
N TYR A 101 14.27 0.10 12.58
CA TYR A 101 13.41 0.61 13.64
C TYR A 101 12.08 -0.17 13.68
N ALA A 102 11.40 -0.10 14.82
CA ALA A 102 10.07 -0.66 14.99
C ALA A 102 9.06 0.10 14.11
N VAL A 103 8.22 -0.66 13.41
CA VAL A 103 7.08 -0.14 12.65
C VAL A 103 5.83 -0.72 13.30
N GLU A 104 4.92 0.16 13.72
CA GLU A 104 3.67 -0.21 14.39
C GLU A 104 2.75 -0.96 13.43
N GLU A 105 2.67 -0.50 12.18
CA GLU A 105 1.80 -1.09 11.17
C GLU A 105 2.39 -0.93 9.77
N TYR A 106 2.30 -2.02 9.00
CA TYR A 106 2.40 -1.98 7.55
C TYR A 106 1.02 -2.18 6.94
N ARG A 107 0.62 -1.33 5.99
CA ARG A 107 -0.70 -1.39 5.39
C ARG A 107 -0.66 -1.25 3.87
N LEU A 108 -1.35 -2.17 3.19
CA LEU A 108 -1.73 -1.99 1.79
C LEU A 108 -3.05 -1.21 1.73
N SER A 109 -3.02 0.02 1.22
CA SER A 109 -4.20 0.83 0.97
C SER A 109 -4.53 0.76 -0.52
N ALA A 110 -5.57 0.01 -0.88
CA ALA A 110 -5.90 -0.26 -2.27
C ALA A 110 -7.33 0.12 -2.63
N THR A 111 -7.56 0.58 -3.87
CA THR A 111 -8.92 0.72 -4.45
C THR A 111 -9.49 -0.62 -4.92
N TRP A 112 -8.85 -1.73 -4.57
CA TRP A 112 -9.22 -3.06 -5.00
C TRP A 112 -10.30 -3.62 -4.08
N GLN A 113 -11.25 -4.34 -4.66
CA GLN A 113 -12.30 -5.02 -3.91
C GLN A 113 -11.73 -6.18 -3.09
N SER A 114 -12.48 -6.61 -2.07
CA SER A 114 -12.19 -7.83 -1.31
C SER A 114 -11.96 -9.05 -2.22
N PRO A 115 -11.18 -10.06 -1.78
CA PRO A 115 -10.99 -11.27 -2.57
C PRO A 115 -12.34 -11.95 -2.84
N ASN A 116 -12.46 -12.56 -4.02
CA ASN A 116 -13.61 -13.40 -4.32
C ASN A 116 -13.64 -14.61 -3.37
N ALA A 117 -14.83 -15.12 -3.07
CA ALA A 117 -14.98 -16.29 -2.20
C ALA A 117 -14.25 -17.56 -2.70
N SER A 118 -13.98 -17.65 -4.00
CA SER A 118 -13.20 -18.75 -4.60
C SER A 118 -11.68 -18.52 -4.58
N ASP A 119 -11.21 -17.33 -4.23
CA ASP A 119 -9.78 -17.05 -4.12
C ASP A 119 -9.26 -17.52 -2.76
N GLU A 120 -8.21 -18.33 -2.75
CA GLU A 120 -7.60 -18.88 -1.53
C GLU A 120 -7.16 -17.78 -0.54
N LEU A 121 -6.88 -16.56 -1.02
CA LEU A 121 -6.56 -15.43 -0.16
C LEU A 121 -7.68 -15.11 0.85
N SER A 122 -8.94 -15.42 0.51
CA SER A 122 -10.08 -15.22 1.43
C SER A 122 -9.94 -16.00 2.74
N ASN A 123 -9.19 -17.10 2.75
CA ASN A 123 -8.93 -17.89 3.96
C ASN A 123 -7.92 -17.24 4.92
N PHE A 124 -7.17 -16.24 4.43
CA PHE A 124 -6.11 -15.55 5.18
C PHE A 124 -6.46 -14.10 5.48
N ILE A 125 -7.63 -13.61 5.05
CA ILE A 125 -8.05 -12.23 5.28
C ILE A 125 -9.27 -12.21 6.18
N LYS A 126 -9.15 -11.46 7.29
CA LYS A 126 -10.24 -11.26 8.25
C LYS A 126 -10.62 -9.79 8.31
N ALA A 127 -11.90 -9.49 8.11
CA ALA A 127 -12.41 -8.15 8.37
C ALA A 127 -12.19 -7.77 9.84
N VAL A 128 -11.71 -6.55 10.09
CA VAL A 128 -11.44 -6.03 11.43
C VAL A 128 -12.05 -4.65 11.59
N ASP A 129 -12.44 -4.35 12.83
CA ASP A 129 -12.81 -2.99 13.23
C ASP A 129 -11.52 -2.25 13.62
N ALA A 130 -10.95 -1.54 12.66
CA ALA A 130 -9.74 -0.76 12.81
C ALA A 130 -9.87 0.55 12.03
N GLU A 131 -9.16 1.59 12.48
CA GLU A 131 -9.21 2.89 11.83
C GLU A 131 -8.70 2.78 10.38
N PRO A 132 -9.49 3.15 9.36
CA PRO A 132 -9.08 3.04 7.97
C PRO A 132 -8.07 4.13 7.58
N THR A 133 -7.37 3.94 6.46
CA THR A 133 -6.47 4.99 5.93
C THR A 133 -7.28 6.22 5.48
N PHE A 134 -8.45 5.97 4.90
CA PHE A 134 -9.41 7.00 4.50
C PHE A 134 -10.79 6.64 5.05
N GLU A 135 -11.49 7.63 5.62
CA GLU A 135 -12.84 7.45 6.15
C GLU A 135 -13.79 6.79 5.13
N GLY A 136 -14.69 5.94 5.61
CA GLY A 136 -15.64 5.22 4.78
C GLY A 136 -15.08 4.01 4.02
N THR A 137 -13.83 3.61 4.27
CA THR A 137 -13.24 2.38 3.73
C THR A 137 -13.20 1.26 4.76
N SER A 138 -13.24 0.00 4.29
CA SER A 138 -13.14 -1.18 5.16
C SER A 138 -11.68 -1.56 5.40
N VAL A 139 -11.42 -2.21 6.54
CA VAL A 139 -10.10 -2.73 6.91
C VAL A 139 -10.17 -4.24 7.06
N SER A 140 -9.12 -4.92 6.62
CA SER A 140 -8.96 -6.35 6.86
C SER A 140 -7.52 -6.66 7.22
N PHE A 141 -7.36 -7.62 8.11
CA PHE A 141 -6.07 -8.13 8.56
C PHE A 141 -5.70 -9.38 7.76
N LEU A 142 -4.43 -9.47 7.35
CA LEU A 142 -3.86 -10.67 6.74
C LEU A 142 -3.29 -11.55 7.87
N SER A 143 -3.96 -12.66 8.17
CA SER A 143 -3.66 -13.61 9.26
C SER A 143 -2.84 -14.81 8.80
#